data_AF-G5JU03-F1
#
_entry.id   AF-G5JU03-F1
#
_cell.length_a   1.000
_cell.length_b   1.000
_cell.length_c   1.000
_cell.angle_alpha   90.00
_cell.angle_beta   90.00
_cell.angle_gamma   90.00
#
_symmetry.space_group_name_H-M   'P 1'
#
loop_
_entity.id
_entity.type
_entity.pdbx_description
1 polymer ?
#
loop_
_entity_poly.entity_id
_entity_poly.type
_entity_poly.pdbx_seq_one_letter_code
_entity_poly.pdbx_strand_id
1 'polypeptide(L)' 'MQLVQEWDKTFPKSDLVDHEKVTFKNRYGITLVGDLYTPKNSQEKNPAIVVSGPFGAVKE' A
#
# COMPACT_ATOMS: atom_id res chain seq x y z
N MET A 1 -0.51 -3.64 16.36
CA MET A 1 0.07 -2.51 15.61
C MET A 1 -1.04 -1.53 15.34
N GLN A 2 -0.82 -0.24 15.58
CA GLN A 2 -1.77 0.80 15.22
C GLN A 2 -1.36 1.33 13.84
N LEU A 3 -2.23 1.15 12.85
CA LEU A 3 -2.02 1.67 11.50
C LEU A 3 -2.63 3.06 11.40
N VAL A 4 -1.89 4.03 10.86
CA VAL A 4 -2.41 5.37 10.58
C VAL A 4 -3.59 5.24 9.63
N GLN A 5 -4.73 5.84 9.99
CA GLN A 5 -5.96 5.83 9.17
C GLN A 5 -6.09 7.08 8.31
N GLU A 6 -5.36 8.13 8.66
CA GLU A 6 -5.34 9.39 7.93
C GLU A 6 -4.43 9.30 6.70
N TRP A 7 -4.65 10.20 5.74
CA TRP A 7 -3.83 10.28 4.55
C TRP A 7 -2.48 10.93 4.88
N ASP A 8 -1.44 10.10 4.99
CA ASP A 8 -0.08 10.46 5.41
C ASP A 8 0.90 10.57 4.23
N LYS A 9 0.41 10.67 3.00
CA LYS A 9 1.27 10.65 1.80
C LYS A 9 1.70 12.05 1.37
N THR A 10 2.91 12.12 0.79
CA THR A 10 3.48 13.35 0.21
C THR A 10 2.82 13.80 -1.09
N PHE A 11 1.79 13.09 -1.56
CA PHE A 11 1.05 13.38 -2.77
C PHE A 11 -0.46 13.35 -2.50
N PRO A 12 -1.31 14.03 -3.32
CA PRO A 12 -2.75 14.03 -3.12
C PRO A 12 -3.38 12.65 -3.31
N LYS A 13 -4.42 12.34 -2.53
CA LYS A 13 -5.25 11.16 -2.76
C LYS A 13 -5.99 11.29 -4.09
N SER A 14 -6.04 10.22 -4.86
CA SER A 14 -6.81 10.15 -6.10
C SER A 14 -8.18 9.51 -5.85
N ASP A 15 -9.24 10.12 -6.40
CA ASP A 15 -10.59 9.58 -6.33
C ASP A 15 -10.86 8.43 -7.30
N LEU A 16 -9.90 8.10 -8.17
CA LEU A 16 -10.02 7.01 -9.15
C LEU A 16 -9.56 5.65 -8.61
N VAL A 17 -8.98 5.63 -7.41
CA VAL A 17 -8.46 4.41 -6.77
C VAL A 17 -8.99 4.27 -5.36
N ASP A 18 -9.15 3.03 -4.93
CA ASP A 18 -9.28 2.67 -3.53
C ASP A 18 -7.89 2.43 -2.94
N HIS A 19 -7.70 2.82 -1.69
CA HIS A 19 -6.42 2.72 -0.97
C HIS A 19 -6.65 2.03 0.37
N GLU A 20 -5.80 1.05 0.67
CA GLU A 20 -5.80 0.35 1.95
C GLU A 20 -4.37 0.05 2.43
N LYS A 21 -4.17 0.04 3.75
CA LYS A 21 -2.93 -0.46 4.36
C LYS A 21 -3.07 -1.97 4.57
N VAL A 22 -2.20 -2.74 3.93
CA VAL A 22 -2.16 -4.21 4.04
C VAL A 22 -0.97 -4.66 4.87
N THR A 23 -1.09 -5.82 5.50
CA THR A 23 0.03 -6.46 6.21
C THR A 23 0.20 -7.89 5.74
N PHE A 24 1.44 -8.34 5.61
CA PHE A 24 1.76 -9.71 5.21
C PHE A 24 3.08 -10.15 5.83
N LYS A 25 3.22 -11.45 6.08
CA LYS A 25 4.47 -12.02 6.58
C LYS A 25 5.34 -12.46 5.42
N ASN A 26 6.60 -12.08 5.44
CA ASN A 26 7.59 -12.62 4.51
C ASN A 26 8.07 -14.02 4.97
N ARG A 27 8.89 -14.67 4.15
CA ARG A 27 9.47 -16.01 4.44
C ARG A 27 10.30 -16.10 5.73
N TYR A 28 10.73 -14.96 6.28
CA TYR A 28 11.50 -14.88 7.52
C TYR A 28 10.61 -14.63 8.75
N GLY A 29 9.28 -14.61 8.57
CA GLY A 29 8.32 -14.36 9.65
C GLY A 29 8.18 -12.88 10.02
N ILE A 30 8.81 -11.96 9.28
CA ILE A 30 8.71 -10.51 9.51
C ILE A 30 7.39 -10.03 8.91
N THR A 31 6.56 -9.38 9.73
CA THR A 31 5.36 -8.68 9.25
C THR A 31 5.77 -7.37 8.58
N LEU A 32 5.46 -7.26 7.30
CA LEU A 32 5.63 -6.05 6.50
C LEU A 32 4.28 -5.35 6.36
N VAL A 33 4.32 -4.02 6.22
CA VAL A 33 3.17 -3.18 5.92
C VAL A 33 3.39 -2.56 4.54
N GLY A 34 2.33 -2.46 3.74
CA GLY A 34 2.36 -1.76 2.46
C GLY A 34 1.04 -1.03 2.19
N ASP A 35 1.09 -0.06 1.27
CA ASP A 35 -0.09 0.59 0.75
C ASP A 35 -0.52 -0.12 -0.55
N LEU A 36 -1.75 -0.63 -0.59
CA LEU A 36 -2.35 -1.25 -1.76
C LEU A 36 -3.29 -0.24 -2.41
N TYR A 37 -3.15 -0.07 -3.72
CA TYR A 37 -3.98 0.78 -4.55
C TYR A 37 -4.69 -0.07 -5.61
N THR A 38 -6.02 0.02 -5.67
CA THR A 38 -6.84 -0.71 -6.64
C THR A 38 -7.70 0.25 -7.45
N PRO A 39 -7.84 0.08 -8.77
CA PRO A 39 -8.75 0.90 -9.56
C PRO A 39 -10.20 0.76 -9.06
N LYS A 40 -10.91 1.88 -8.90
CA LYS A 40 -12.33 1.83 -8.56
C LYS A 40 -13.12 1.11 -9.64
N ASN A 41 -14.13 0.35 -9.21
CA ASN A 41 -15.04 -0.42 -10.06
C ASN A 41 -14.39 -1.58 -10.84
N SER A 42 -13.18 -2.03 -10.47
CA SER A 42 -12.67 -3.28 -11.03
C SER A 42 -13.38 -4.48 -10.40
N GLN A 43 -14.01 -5.31 -11.23
CA GLN A 43 -14.76 -6.50 -10.79
C GLN A 43 -14.05 -7.81 -11.10
N GLU A 44 -12.92 -7.75 -11.81
CA GLU A 44 -12.16 -8.92 -12.25
C GLU A 44 -10.76 -8.92 -11.64
N LYS A 45 -10.05 -10.04 -11.83
CA LYS A 45 -8.69 -10.19 -11.33
C LYS A 45 -7.75 -9.27 -12.10
N ASN A 46 -7.29 -8.21 -11.45
CA ASN A 46 -6.39 -7.25 -12.06
C ASN A 46 -4.96 -7.81 -12.20
N PRO A 47 -4.24 -7.46 -13.28
CA PRO A 47 -2.78 -7.52 -13.25
C PRO A 47 -2.25 -6.63 -12.13
N ALA A 48 -1.14 -7.03 -11.51
CA ALA A 48 -0.57 -6.35 -10.36
C ALA A 48 0.88 -5.94 -10.61
N ILE A 49 1.28 -4.83 -10.01
CA ILE A 49 2.64 -4.31 -10.03
C ILE A 49 3.10 -4.14 -8.59
N VAL A 50 4.30 -4.63 -8.27
CA VAL A 50 4.94 -4.40 -6.98
C VAL A 50 5.98 -3.30 -7.15
N VAL A 51 5.85 -2.24 -6.35
CA VAL A 51 6.76 -1.09 -6.37
C VAL A 51 7.52 -1.05 -5.04
N SER A 52 8.85 -0.92 -5.12
CA SER A 52 9.72 -0.75 -3.95
C SER A 52 10.42 0.61 -4.01
N GLY A 53 10.48 1.31 -2.88
CA GLY A 53 11.24 2.55 -2.75
C GLY A 53 12.76 2.32 -2.71
N PRO A 54 13.56 3.40 -2.83
CA PRO A 54 15.00 3.36 -2.62
C PRO A 54 15.39 2.80 -1.24
N PHE A 55 16.61 2.27 -1.13
CA PHE A 55 17.13 1.81 0.17
C PHE A 55 17.20 2.98 1.16
N GLY A 56 16.63 2.79 2.36
CA GLY A 56 16.54 3.83 3.39
C GLY A 56 15.40 4.84 3.19
N ALA A 57 14.67 4.76 2.07
CA ALA A 57 13.45 5.53 1.88
C ALA A 57 12.28 4.83 2.59
N VAL A 58 12.06 5.24 3.84
CA VAL A 58 10.75 5.29 4.51
C VAL A 58 10.94 6.10 5.78
N LYS A 59 10.28 7.25 5.85
CA LYS A 59 10.13 7.99 7.11
C LYS A 59 8.82 8.77 7.06
N GLU A 60 7.78 8.13 7.59
CA GLU A 60 6.75 8.65 8.51
C GLU A 60 5.87 7.50 8.97
#